data_AF-M1Q929-F1
#
_entry.id   AF-M1Q929-F1
#
_cell.length_a   1.000
_cell.length_b   1.000
_cell.length_c   1.000
_cell.angle_alpha   90.00
_cell.angle_beta   90.00
_cell.angle_gamma   90.00
#
_symmetry.space_group_name_H-M   'P 1'
#
loop_
_entity.id
_entity.type
_entity.pdbx_description
1 polymer ?
#
loop_
_entity_poly.entity_id
_entity_poly.type
_entity_poly.pdbx_seq_one_letter_code
_entity_poly.pdbx_strand_id
1 'polypeptide(L)'
;VIQMADILPARRARGPNEPGGIKFGHFADMVQSDRKYPNDPIRASLEIVAAGTMLFDQIWLGSYMSGGVGFTQYATAAYTDNILDDYTAYGVDYIKKKHGGIGKAKATQEIINDIATEVNLYGMEQYEEYPTALESHFGGSQRASVLAAASGITTALATAN
;
A
#
# COMPACT_ATOMS: atom_id res chain seq x y z
N VAL A 1 -26.32 12.27 -9.92
CA VAL A 1 -24.89 12.64 -10.10
C VAL A 1 -24.08 11.67 -9.25
N ILE A 2 -23.04 11.05 -9.82
CA ILE A 2 -22.10 10.22 -9.05
C ILE A 2 -20.94 11.14 -8.63
N GLN A 3 -20.84 11.39 -7.33
CA GLN A 3 -19.73 12.15 -6.74
C GLN A 3 -18.56 11.21 -6.46
N MET A 4 -17.34 11.73 -6.49
CA MET A 4 -16.13 10.98 -6.15
C MET A 4 -15.98 10.79 -4.64
N ALA A 5 -16.45 11.77 -3.86
CA ALA A 5 -16.33 11.80 -2.40
C ALA A 5 -17.52 12.49 -1.74
N ASP A 6 -17.86 12.03 -0.53
CA ASP A 6 -18.86 12.65 0.33
C ASP A 6 -18.28 13.87 1.08
N ILE A 7 -19.18 14.70 1.63
CA ILE A 7 -18.83 15.85 2.46
C ILE A 7 -18.14 15.43 3.78
N LEU A 8 -17.23 16.25 4.29
CA LEU A 8 -16.51 15.97 5.53
C LEU A 8 -17.10 16.63 6.79
N PRO A 9 -16.93 16.01 7.98
CA PRO A 9 -17.35 16.60 9.25
C PRO A 9 -16.69 17.95 9.55
N ALA A 10 -17.36 18.77 10.36
CA ALA A 10 -17.03 20.17 10.59
C ALA A 10 -15.57 20.45 10.99
N ARG A 11 -14.93 19.59 11.79
CA ARG A 11 -13.51 19.76 12.20
C ARG A 11 -12.55 19.83 11.01
N ARG A 12 -12.93 19.23 9.89
CA ARG A 12 -12.18 19.21 8.63
C ARG A 12 -13.10 19.51 7.45
N ALA A 13 -13.99 20.50 7.62
CA ALA A 13 -15.09 20.83 6.71
C ALA A 13 -14.65 21.07 5.26
N ARG A 14 -15.10 20.19 4.36
CA ARG A 14 -14.88 20.24 2.91
C ARG A 14 -16.14 19.74 2.23
N GLY A 15 -16.45 20.33 1.07
CA GLY A 15 -17.54 19.88 0.21
C GLY A 15 -17.31 18.48 -0.38
N PRO A 16 -18.26 17.98 -1.19
CA PRO A 16 -18.06 16.77 -1.97
C PRO A 16 -16.83 16.85 -2.90
N ASN A 17 -16.35 15.70 -3.36
CA ASN A 17 -15.22 15.54 -4.30
C ASN A 17 -13.84 16.00 -3.80
N GLU A 18 -13.69 16.16 -2.49
CA GLU A 18 -12.39 16.43 -1.87
C GLU A 18 -11.72 15.13 -1.40
N PRO A 19 -10.38 15.03 -1.41
CA PRO A 19 -9.66 13.77 -1.18
C PRO A 19 -10.09 13.02 0.09
N GLY A 20 -10.28 13.73 1.20
CA GLY A 20 -10.61 13.10 2.48
C GLY A 20 -11.96 12.36 2.53
N GLY A 21 -12.84 12.56 1.55
CA GLY A 21 -14.12 11.85 1.44
C GLY A 21 -14.12 10.71 0.41
N ILE A 22 -13.00 10.48 -0.29
CA ILE A 22 -12.90 9.38 -1.27
C ILE A 22 -12.75 8.07 -0.49
N LYS A 23 -13.63 7.10 -0.76
CA LYS A 23 -13.50 5.75 -0.21
C LYS A 23 -12.37 5.00 -0.90
N PHE A 24 -11.59 4.21 -0.18
CA PHE A 24 -10.45 3.49 -0.75
C PHE A 24 -10.84 2.57 -1.91
N GLY A 25 -12.00 1.90 -1.86
CA GLY A 25 -12.51 1.11 -2.99
C GLY A 25 -12.77 1.94 -4.24
N HIS A 26 -13.42 3.11 -4.11
CA HIS A 26 -13.61 4.02 -5.24
C HIS A 26 -12.27 4.53 -5.78
N PHE A 27 -11.31 4.82 -4.90
CA PHE A 27 -10.00 5.26 -5.29
C PHE A 27 -9.24 4.18 -6.07
N ALA A 28 -9.29 2.93 -5.60
CA ALA A 28 -8.71 1.80 -6.32
C ALA A 28 -9.28 1.68 -7.74
N ASP A 29 -10.60 1.82 -7.92
CA ASP A 29 -11.26 1.79 -9.23
C ASP A 29 -10.85 2.97 -10.16
N MET A 30 -10.39 4.10 -9.60
CA MET A 30 -9.88 5.21 -10.41
C MET A 30 -8.55 4.84 -11.09
N VAL A 31 -7.76 3.96 -10.47
CA VAL A 31 -6.47 3.54 -11.00
C VAL A 31 -6.66 2.48 -12.07
N GLN A 32 -6.09 2.71 -13.25
CA GLN A 32 -6.41 1.95 -14.47
C GLN A 32 -5.43 0.79 -14.74
N SER A 33 -4.68 0.35 -13.73
CA SER A 33 -3.68 -0.73 -13.90
C SER A 33 -4.34 -2.04 -14.31
N ASP A 34 -5.41 -2.45 -13.64
CA ASP A 34 -6.08 -3.73 -13.87
C ASP A 34 -6.56 -3.90 -15.33
N ARG A 35 -7.10 -2.83 -15.93
CA ARG A 35 -7.57 -2.93 -17.34
C ARG A 35 -6.44 -3.06 -18.35
N LYS A 36 -5.23 -2.61 -18.00
CA LYS A 36 -4.06 -2.62 -18.91
C LYS A 36 -3.18 -3.84 -18.68
N TYR A 37 -3.06 -4.30 -17.43
CA TYR A 37 -2.23 -5.43 -17.01
C TYR A 37 -3.06 -6.40 -16.14
N PRO A 38 -4.10 -7.05 -16.72
CA PRO A 38 -5.09 -7.80 -15.95
C PRO A 38 -4.56 -9.06 -15.25
N ASN A 39 -3.38 -9.54 -15.65
CA ASN A 39 -2.75 -10.74 -15.09
C ASN A 39 -1.58 -10.43 -14.15
N ASP A 40 -1.41 -9.15 -13.78
CA ASP A 40 -0.36 -8.71 -12.86
C ASP A 40 -0.99 -8.00 -11.64
N PRO A 41 -1.53 -8.79 -10.69
CA PRO A 41 -2.18 -8.24 -9.50
C PRO A 41 -1.19 -7.58 -8.52
N ILE A 42 0.11 -7.89 -8.62
CA ILE A 42 1.16 -7.18 -7.86
C ILE A 42 1.23 -5.75 -8.36
N ARG A 43 1.43 -5.56 -9.67
CA ARG A 43 1.48 -4.24 -10.29
C ARG A 43 0.21 -3.45 -10.00
N ALA A 44 -0.96 -4.07 -10.12
CA ALA A 44 -2.22 -3.41 -9.81
C ALA A 44 -2.27 -2.86 -8.39
N SER A 45 -1.91 -3.67 -7.40
CA SER A 45 -1.87 -3.27 -5.99
C SER A 45 -0.89 -2.11 -5.77
N LEU A 46 0.30 -2.19 -6.35
CA LEU A 46 1.35 -1.18 -6.18
C LEU A 46 1.03 0.15 -6.86
N GLU A 47 0.37 0.13 -8.02
CA GLU A 47 -0.10 1.35 -8.68
C GLU A 47 -1.20 2.06 -7.89
N ILE A 48 -2.07 1.29 -7.21
CA ILE A 48 -3.06 1.84 -6.27
C ILE A 48 -2.36 2.48 -5.08
N VAL A 49 -1.32 1.83 -4.52
CA VAL A 49 -0.51 2.39 -3.43
C VAL A 49 0.20 3.67 -3.86
N ALA A 50 0.84 3.69 -5.03
CA ALA A 50 1.55 4.85 -5.54
C ALA A 50 0.61 6.05 -5.74
N ALA A 51 -0.53 5.84 -6.40
CA ALA A 51 -1.53 6.88 -6.57
C ALA A 51 -2.10 7.35 -5.22
N GLY A 52 -2.34 6.40 -4.31
CA GLY A 52 -2.97 6.64 -3.02
C GLY A 52 -2.08 7.45 -2.09
N THR A 53 -0.81 7.07 -1.95
CA THR A 53 0.16 7.81 -1.12
C THR A 53 0.42 9.21 -1.68
N MET A 54 0.46 9.38 -3.00
CA MET A 54 0.54 10.71 -3.59
C MET A 54 -0.67 11.58 -3.23
N LEU A 55 -1.89 11.07 -3.44
CA LEU A 55 -3.10 11.86 -3.17
C LEU A 55 -3.35 12.07 -1.67
N PHE A 56 -3.28 11.00 -0.88
CA PHE A 56 -3.66 11.02 0.52
C PHE A 56 -2.55 11.56 1.43
N ASP A 57 -1.28 11.25 1.19
CA ASP A 57 -0.20 11.74 2.06
C ASP A 57 0.32 13.09 1.58
N GLN A 58 0.64 13.25 0.29
CA GLN A 58 1.28 14.48 -0.18
C GLN A 58 0.28 15.63 -0.31
N ILE A 59 -0.86 15.40 -0.97
CA ILE A 59 -1.85 16.45 -1.21
C ILE A 59 -2.78 16.61 0.00
N TRP A 60 -3.47 15.55 0.40
CA TRP A 60 -4.49 15.65 1.42
C TRP A 60 -3.89 15.92 2.81
N LEU A 61 -3.06 15.02 3.33
CA LEU A 61 -2.45 15.22 4.65
C LEU A 61 -1.39 16.32 4.62
N GLY A 62 -0.51 16.31 3.63
CA GLY A 62 0.66 17.19 3.50
C GLY A 62 0.36 18.61 3.07
N SER A 63 -0.84 18.88 2.55
CA SER A 63 -1.28 20.23 2.19
C SER A 63 -2.61 20.60 2.86
N TYR A 64 -3.71 19.96 2.46
CA TYR A 64 -5.06 20.35 2.93
C TYR A 64 -5.21 20.29 4.45
N MET A 65 -4.56 19.32 5.09
CA MET A 65 -4.64 19.11 6.54
C MET A 65 -3.41 19.62 7.31
N SER A 66 -2.38 20.12 6.62
CA SER A 66 -1.18 20.69 7.23
C SER A 66 -0.59 21.84 6.40
N GLY A 67 0.30 21.56 5.44
CA GLY A 67 1.00 22.53 4.59
C GLY A 67 2.48 22.71 4.91
N GLY A 68 3.18 23.53 4.13
CA GLY A 68 4.61 23.79 4.27
C GLY A 68 5.47 22.84 3.43
N VAL A 69 6.56 22.32 4.01
CA VAL A 69 7.44 21.34 3.34
C VAL A 69 6.68 20.07 2.96
N GLY A 70 5.69 19.68 3.77
CA GLY A 70 4.80 18.56 3.48
C GLY A 70 5.43 17.18 3.72
N PHE A 71 4.84 16.17 3.07
CA PHE A 71 5.07 14.75 3.38
C PHE A 71 5.61 13.95 2.19
N THR A 72 6.39 14.60 1.31
CA THR A 72 6.89 13.97 0.08
C THR A 72 7.58 12.63 0.35
N GLN A 73 8.55 12.59 1.26
CA GLN A 73 9.31 11.36 1.52
C GLN A 73 8.55 10.30 2.33
N TYR A 74 7.47 10.67 3.03
CA TYR A 74 6.57 9.66 3.59
C TYR A 74 5.87 8.87 2.48
N ALA A 75 5.42 9.58 1.44
CA ALA A 75 4.73 8.97 0.31
C ALA A 75 5.67 8.23 -0.63
N THR A 76 6.80 8.83 -1.02
CA THR A 76 7.73 8.26 -2.02
C THR A 76 8.27 6.90 -1.60
N ALA A 77 8.43 6.66 -0.29
CA ALA A 77 8.87 5.36 0.22
C ALA A 77 8.02 4.18 -0.26
N ALA A 78 6.75 4.42 -0.61
CA ALA A 78 5.84 3.39 -1.11
C ALA A 78 5.81 3.26 -2.65
N TYR A 79 6.53 4.11 -3.40
CA TYR A 79 6.54 4.11 -4.86
C TYR A 79 7.89 4.42 -5.51
N THR A 80 8.99 4.43 -4.74
CA THR A 80 10.35 4.59 -5.26
C THR A 80 11.23 3.39 -4.90
N ASP A 81 12.34 3.30 -5.62
CA ASP A 81 13.47 2.40 -5.33
C ASP A 81 13.13 0.89 -5.38
N ASN A 82 11.91 0.56 -5.83
CA ASN A 82 11.36 -0.80 -5.92
C ASN A 82 11.40 -1.60 -4.61
N ILE A 83 11.50 -0.93 -3.45
CA ILE A 83 11.61 -1.60 -2.15
C ILE A 83 10.28 -2.29 -1.81
N LEU A 84 9.15 -1.58 -1.96
CA LEU A 84 7.83 -2.19 -1.74
C LEU A 84 7.52 -3.27 -2.79
N ASP A 85 7.94 -3.05 -4.04
CA ASP A 85 7.79 -3.99 -5.15
C ASP A 85 8.48 -5.33 -4.83
N ASP A 86 9.74 -5.27 -4.37
CA ASP A 86 10.53 -6.44 -4.00
C ASP A 86 9.87 -7.24 -2.87
N TYR A 87 9.48 -6.56 -1.78
CA TYR A 87 8.88 -7.24 -0.62
C TYR A 87 7.54 -7.89 -0.97
N THR A 88 6.75 -7.24 -1.83
CA THR A 88 5.47 -7.77 -2.30
C THR A 88 5.69 -8.96 -3.26
N ALA A 89 6.68 -8.87 -4.15
CA ALA A 89 7.02 -9.96 -5.06
C ALA A 89 7.50 -11.20 -4.29
N TYR A 90 8.35 -11.02 -3.29
CA TYR A 90 8.76 -12.08 -2.37
C TYR A 90 7.53 -12.75 -1.71
N GLY A 91 6.63 -11.94 -1.15
CA GLY A 91 5.43 -12.45 -0.50
C GLY A 91 4.53 -13.26 -1.43
N VAL A 92 4.36 -12.80 -2.67
CA VAL A 92 3.59 -13.54 -3.68
C VAL A 92 4.26 -14.87 -4.04
N ASP A 93 5.58 -14.92 -4.14
CA ASP A 93 6.30 -16.17 -4.37
C ASP A 93 6.23 -17.12 -3.18
N TYR A 94 6.19 -16.60 -1.95
CA TYR A 94 5.95 -17.39 -0.75
C TYR A 94 4.58 -18.07 -0.78
N ILE A 95 3.50 -17.32 -1.04
CA ILE A 95 2.14 -17.89 -1.07
C ILE A 95 1.94 -18.85 -2.25
N LYS A 96 2.65 -18.67 -3.38
CA LYS A 96 2.67 -19.65 -4.48
C LYS A 96 3.25 -20.99 -4.02
N LYS A 97 4.33 -20.97 -3.25
CA LYS A 97 5.01 -22.18 -2.76
C LYS A 97 4.22 -22.86 -1.64
N LYS A 98 3.68 -22.10 -0.69
CA LYS A 98 3.12 -22.63 0.56
C LYS A 98 1.59 -22.74 0.58
N HIS A 99 0.89 -21.82 -0.08
CA HIS A 99 -0.56 -21.66 0.01
C HIS A 99 -1.30 -21.90 -1.33
N GLY A 100 -0.57 -22.39 -2.34
CA GLY A 100 -1.14 -22.71 -3.67
C GLY A 100 -1.28 -21.51 -4.60
N GLY A 101 -0.84 -20.32 -4.19
CA GLY A 101 -0.87 -19.09 -4.97
C GLY A 101 -2.05 -18.17 -4.66
N ILE A 102 -2.28 -17.25 -5.59
CA ILE A 102 -3.24 -16.15 -5.44
C ILE A 102 -4.68 -16.69 -5.39
N GLY A 103 -5.45 -16.23 -4.40
CA GLY A 103 -6.84 -16.61 -4.16
C GLY A 103 -7.05 -18.08 -3.80
N LYS A 104 -6.00 -18.77 -3.32
CA LYS A 104 -6.07 -20.20 -2.95
C LYS A 104 -6.06 -20.45 -1.45
N ALA A 105 -5.59 -19.48 -0.66
CA ALA A 105 -5.55 -19.60 0.79
C ALA A 105 -6.94 -19.35 1.39
N LYS A 106 -7.23 -19.98 2.54
CA LYS A 106 -8.45 -19.68 3.31
C LYS A 106 -8.26 -18.40 4.12
N ALA A 107 -9.32 -17.61 4.30
CA ALA A 107 -9.31 -16.43 5.16
C ALA A 107 -9.41 -16.81 6.65
N THR A 108 -8.33 -17.34 7.23
CA THR A 108 -8.25 -17.68 8.66
C THR A 108 -7.13 -16.90 9.35
N GLN A 109 -7.26 -16.65 10.65
CA GLN A 109 -6.23 -15.96 11.44
C GLN A 109 -4.87 -16.66 11.40
N GLU A 110 -4.86 -17.99 11.33
CA GLU A 110 -3.63 -18.78 11.19
C GLU A 110 -2.88 -18.44 9.91
N ILE A 111 -3.59 -18.39 8.77
CA ILE A 111 -3.00 -18.03 7.48
C ILE A 111 -2.56 -16.56 7.45
N ILE A 112 -3.36 -15.66 8.05
CA ILE A 112 -2.98 -14.25 8.20
C ILE A 112 -1.68 -14.12 9.00
N ASN A 113 -1.60 -14.78 10.15
CA ASN A 113 -0.41 -14.74 11.00
C ASN A 113 0.80 -15.30 10.27
N ASP A 114 0.64 -16.41 9.54
CA ASP A 114 1.71 -17.04 8.77
C ASP A 114 2.27 -16.09 7.70
N ILE A 115 1.41 -15.62 6.79
CA ILE A 115 1.83 -14.79 5.66
C ILE A 115 2.35 -13.43 6.12
N ALA A 116 1.60 -12.75 6.99
CA ALA A 116 1.97 -11.41 7.42
C ALA A 116 3.29 -11.42 8.21
N THR A 117 3.52 -12.44 9.05
CA THR A 117 4.76 -12.58 9.81
C THR A 117 5.94 -12.86 8.88
N GLU A 118 5.83 -13.81 7.95
CA GLU A 118 6.89 -14.14 7.01
C GLU A 118 7.33 -12.92 6.19
N VAL A 119 6.38 -12.24 5.55
CA VAL A 119 6.67 -11.10 4.67
C VAL A 119 7.25 -9.93 5.47
N ASN A 120 6.76 -9.72 6.68
CA ASN A 120 7.27 -8.67 7.56
C ASN A 120 8.71 -8.98 8.01
N LEU A 121 9.01 -10.24 8.38
CA LEU A 121 10.37 -10.67 8.73
C LEU A 121 11.33 -10.47 7.56
N TYR A 122 10.95 -10.94 6.37
CA TYR A 122 11.75 -10.74 5.16
C TYR A 122 12.10 -9.27 4.94
N GLY A 123 11.10 -8.38 4.94
CA GLY A 123 11.35 -6.96 4.72
C GLY A 123 12.21 -6.31 5.83
N MET A 124 12.09 -6.77 7.08
CA MET A 124 12.96 -6.30 8.17
C MET A 124 14.41 -6.75 7.95
N GLU A 125 14.61 -8.01 7.56
CA GLU A 125 15.93 -8.55 7.20
C GLU A 125 16.56 -7.76 6.05
N GLN A 126 15.79 -7.36 5.04
CA GLN A 126 16.32 -6.54 3.92
C GLN A 126 16.84 -5.17 4.39
N TYR A 127 16.21 -4.53 5.38
CA TYR A 127 16.75 -3.29 5.96
C TYR A 127 18.00 -3.53 6.81
N GLU A 128 18.15 -4.70 7.43
CA GLU A 128 19.33 -5.05 8.22
C GLU A 128 20.52 -5.48 7.35
N GLU A 129 20.25 -6.25 6.28
CA GLU A 129 21.26 -6.76 5.36
C GLU A 129 21.77 -5.68 4.41
N TYR A 130 20.91 -4.75 3.99
CA TYR A 130 21.25 -3.68 3.05
C TYR A 130 21.16 -2.30 3.71
N PRO A 131 22.26 -1.77 4.27
CA PRO A 131 22.28 -0.46 4.92
C PRO A 131 21.75 0.69 4.04
N THR A 132 21.91 0.60 2.72
CA THR A 132 21.40 1.61 1.78
C THR A 132 19.88 1.61 1.68
N ALA A 133 19.20 0.48 1.89
CA ALA A 133 17.75 0.43 1.96
C ALA A 133 17.26 1.10 3.26
N LEU A 134 17.95 0.85 4.38
CA LEU A 134 17.67 1.50 5.65
C LEU A 134 17.93 3.01 5.60
N GLU A 135 18.97 3.44 4.87
CA GLU A 135 19.27 4.86 4.64
C GLU A 135 18.24 5.53 3.73
N SER A 136 17.81 4.85 2.67
CA SER A 136 16.75 5.36 1.77
C SER A 136 15.43 5.54 2.52
N HIS A 137 15.07 4.55 3.36
CA HIS A 137 13.94 4.64 4.29
C HIS A 137 14.41 4.97 5.71
N PHE A 138 15.13 6.10 5.86
CA PHE A 138 15.68 6.54 7.15
C PHE A 138 14.60 6.73 8.24
N GLY A 139 13.39 7.13 7.84
CA GLY A 139 12.27 7.35 8.74
C GLY A 139 11.58 6.05 9.16
N GLY A 140 11.36 5.88 10.47
CA GLY A 140 10.67 4.70 10.99
C GLY A 140 9.27 4.49 10.40
N SER A 141 8.51 5.56 10.16
CA SER A 141 7.17 5.45 9.55
C SER A 141 7.21 5.01 8.09
N GLN A 142 8.26 5.36 7.32
CA GLN A 142 8.42 4.88 5.95
C GLN A 142 8.56 3.35 5.95
N ARG A 143 9.46 2.83 6.80
CA ARG A 143 9.66 1.39 6.94
C ARG A 143 8.40 0.68 7.43
N ALA A 144 7.76 1.20 8.47
CA ALA A 144 6.53 0.62 9.00
C ALA A 144 5.42 0.53 7.94
N SER A 145 5.22 1.60 7.16
CA SER A 145 4.22 1.61 6.07
C SER A 145 4.54 0.59 4.98
N VAL A 146 5.80 0.53 4.52
CA VAL A 146 6.21 -0.39 3.44
C VAL A 146 6.12 -1.85 3.87
N LEU A 147 6.59 -2.17 5.08
CA LEU A 147 6.50 -3.52 5.63
C LEU A 147 5.04 -3.97 5.80
N ALA A 148 4.21 -3.12 6.40
CA ALA A 148 2.79 -3.42 6.59
C ALA A 148 2.04 -3.52 5.26
N ALA A 149 2.37 -2.69 4.27
CA ALA A 149 1.77 -2.75 2.94
C ALA A 149 2.12 -4.07 2.24
N ALA A 150 3.39 -4.49 2.22
CA ALA A 150 3.79 -5.76 1.62
C ALA A 150 3.08 -6.96 2.27
N SER A 151 3.04 -7.01 3.61
CA SER A 151 2.34 -8.05 4.36
C SER A 151 0.83 -8.07 4.09
N GLY A 152 0.19 -6.89 4.08
CA GLY A 152 -1.25 -6.74 3.85
C GLY A 152 -1.64 -7.13 2.42
N ILE A 153 -0.93 -6.61 1.42
CA ILE A 153 -1.15 -6.93 0.00
C ILE A 153 -0.99 -8.43 -0.22
N THR A 154 0.10 -9.02 0.28
CA THR A 154 0.36 -10.45 0.10
C THR A 154 -0.74 -11.31 0.73
N THR A 155 -1.19 -10.95 1.94
CA THR A 155 -2.27 -11.67 2.63
C THR A 155 -3.56 -11.58 1.83
N ALA A 156 -3.95 -10.38 1.41
CA ALA A 156 -5.16 -10.16 0.61
C ALA A 156 -5.11 -10.88 -0.73
N LEU A 157 -3.94 -10.92 -1.39
CA LEU A 157 -3.75 -11.69 -2.63
C LEU A 157 -3.87 -13.20 -2.39
N ALA A 158 -3.39 -13.72 -1.26
CA ALA A 158 -3.50 -15.13 -0.96
C ALA A 158 -4.95 -15.56 -0.71
N THR A 159 -5.70 -14.76 0.06
CA THR A 159 -7.07 -15.07 0.53
C THR A 159 -8.16 -14.60 -0.42
N ALA A 160 -7.85 -13.64 -1.30
CA ALA A 160 -8.84 -12.84 -2.03
C ALA A 160 -9.89 -12.19 -1.10
N ASN A 161 -9.46 -11.76 0.09
CA ASN A 161 -10.29 -11.15 1.14
C ASN A 161 -9.55 -10.03 1.86
#